data_AF-A0A1Q3B8X1-F1
#
_entry.id   AF-A0A1Q3B8X1-F1
#
_cell.length_a   1.000
_cell.length_b   1.000
_cell.length_c   1.000
_cell.angle_alpha   90.00
_cell.angle_beta   90.00
_cell.angle_gamma   90.00
#
_symmetry.space_group_name_H-M   'P 1'
#
loop_
_entity.id
_entity.type
_entity.pdbx_description
1 polymer ?
#
loop_
_entity_poly.entity_id
_entity_poly.type
_entity_poly.pdbx_seq_one_letter_code
_entity_poly.pdbx_strand_id
1 'polypeptide(L)'
;LSVDHRLLHHLIVHQILPTGGGYAKLSRMQVFIMWCILSKIEFCFPLLMLKTMVRAFSQKKSVLPYGSILTLVFLHCHIPLEGEISTKLKKEDTYNKSTLNRMGWKKEQGIW
;
A
#
# COMPACT_ATOMS: atom_id res chain seq x y z
N LEU A 1 -5.74 18.87 7.60
CA LEU A 1 -5.58 17.69 6.71
C LEU A 1 -6.61 16.65 7.12
N SER A 2 -7.56 16.30 6.25
CA SER A 2 -8.60 15.30 6.54
C SER A 2 -7.96 13.93 6.86
N VAL A 3 -8.68 13.10 7.60
CA VAL A 3 -8.31 11.71 7.90
C VAL A 3 -8.01 10.93 6.62
N ASP A 4 -8.80 11.16 5.56
CA ASP A 4 -8.65 10.50 4.26
C ASP A 4 -7.31 10.82 3.60
N HIS A 5 -6.83 12.05 3.74
CA HIS A 5 -5.55 12.46 3.15
C HIS A 5 -4.37 11.79 3.86
N ARG A 6 -4.48 11.53 5.16
CA ARG A 6 -3.44 10.84 5.94
C ARG A 6 -3.39 9.36 5.59
N LEU A 7 -4.55 8.73 5.43
CA LEU A 7 -4.64 7.34 4.96
C LEU A 7 -4.14 7.21 3.53
N LEU A 8 -4.52 8.11 2.64
CA LEU A 8 -4.04 8.10 1.26
C LEU A 8 -2.53 8.22 1.20
N HIS A 9 -1.94 9.15 1.97
CA HIS A 9 -0.50 9.28 2.08
C HIS A 9 0.15 7.99 2.60
N HIS A 10 -0.40 7.40 3.66
CA HIS A 10 0.15 6.17 4.24
C HIS A 10 0.04 4.98 3.27
N LEU A 11 -1.08 4.83 2.58
CA LEU A 11 -1.29 3.82 1.54
C LEU A 11 -0.29 3.98 0.40
N ILE A 12 -0.05 5.22 -0.07
CA ILE A 12 0.90 5.47 -1.15
C ILE A 12 2.33 5.13 -0.71
N VAL A 13 2.74 5.54 0.49
CA VAL A 13 4.10 5.31 0.99
C VAL A 13 4.35 3.84 1.31
N HIS A 14 3.38 3.12 1.88
CA HIS A 14 3.57 1.73 2.29
C HIS A 14 3.21 0.70 1.23
N GLN A 15 2.21 0.98 0.40
CA GLN A 15 1.64 -0.02 -0.50
C GLN A 15 1.91 0.27 -1.98
N ILE A 16 1.88 1.53 -2.43
CA ILE A 16 2.01 1.84 -3.88
C ILE A 16 3.45 2.12 -4.31
N LEU A 17 4.23 2.82 -3.47
CA LEU A 17 5.64 3.07 -3.75
C LEU A 17 6.48 2.93 -2.47
N PRO A 18 6.69 1.69 -1.99
CA PRO A 18 7.50 1.44 -0.81
C PRO A 18 8.94 1.87 -1.05
N THR A 19 9.34 2.99 -0.46
CA THR A 19 10.71 3.52 -0.50
C THR A 19 11.44 3.19 0.80
N GLY A 20 12.67 2.67 0.72
CA GLY A 20 13.51 2.39 1.89
C GLY A 20 14.12 3.63 2.57
N GLY A 21 13.67 4.85 2.22
CA GLY A 21 14.10 6.09 2.85
C GLY A 21 13.16 6.49 3.99
N GLY A 22 13.64 7.31 4.93
CA GLY A 22 12.86 7.76 6.08
C GLY A 22 11.57 8.49 5.69
N TYR A 23 10.52 8.31 6.51
CA TYR A 23 9.15 8.77 6.29
C TYR A 23 8.95 10.29 6.13
N ALA A 24 9.99 11.09 6.37
CA ALA A 24 9.94 12.55 6.26
C ALA A 24 10.08 13.06 4.81
N LYS A 25 10.53 12.23 3.86
CA LYS A 25 10.80 12.68 2.49
C LYS A 25 9.94 11.94 1.47
N LEU A 26 8.96 12.64 0.92
CA LEU A 26 8.16 12.17 -0.22
C LEU A 26 8.98 12.26 -1.51
N SER A 27 8.96 11.18 -2.30
CA SER A 27 9.52 11.18 -3.65
C SER A 27 8.58 11.92 -4.63
N ARG A 28 9.15 12.51 -5.69
CA ARG A 28 8.36 13.12 -6.78
C ARG A 28 7.32 12.16 -7.36
N MET A 29 7.63 10.87 -7.41
CA MET A 29 6.73 9.83 -7.89
C MET A 29 5.54 9.60 -6.95
N GLN A 30 5.76 9.58 -5.63
CA GLN A 30 4.67 9.47 -4.65
C GLN A 30 3.73 10.67 -4.72
N VAL A 31 4.27 11.88 -4.84
CA VAL A 31 3.46 13.11 -5.00
C VAL A 31 2.66 13.06 -6.29
N PHE A 32 3.27 12.61 -7.39
CA PHE A 32 2.58 12.44 -8.68
C PHE A 32 1.42 11.45 -8.59
N ILE A 33 1.64 10.28 -7.98
CA ILE A 33 0.59 9.27 -7.79
C ILE A 33 -0.55 9.81 -6.91
N MET A 34 -0.22 10.51 -5.82
CA MET A 34 -1.22 11.13 -4.96
C MET A 34 -2.07 12.14 -5.72
N TRP A 35 -1.43 12.95 -6.57
CA TRP A 35 -2.12 13.90 -7.44
C TRP A 35 -3.01 13.20 -8.47
N CYS A 36 -2.56 12.11 -9.10
CA CYS A 36 -3.39 11.33 -10.02
C CYS A 36 -4.64 10.77 -9.32
N ILE A 37 -4.50 10.21 -8.11
CA ILE A 37 -5.64 9.67 -7.34
C ILE A 37 -6.62 10.77 -6.96
N LEU A 38 -6.13 11.89 -6.41
CA LEU A 38 -6.97 13.02 -5.99
C LEU A 38 -7.68 13.68 -7.17
N SER A 39 -7.00 13.77 -8.32
CA SER A 39 -7.54 14.38 -9.54
C SER A 39 -8.34 13.40 -10.40
N LYS A 40 -8.48 12.14 -9.97
CA LYS A 40 -9.11 11.04 -10.73
C LYS A 40 -8.55 10.88 -12.15
N ILE A 41 -7.26 11.12 -12.31
CA ILE A 41 -6.57 10.94 -13.60
C ILE A 41 -6.28 9.45 -13.75
N GLU A 42 -6.67 8.89 -14.89
CA GLU A 42 -6.34 7.52 -15.24
C GLU A 42 -4.82 7.34 -15.28
N PHE A 43 -4.33 6.37 -14.52
CA PHE A 43 -2.92 6.06 -14.43
C PHE A 43 -2.72 4.55 -14.52
N CYS A 44 -1.71 4.11 -15.27
CA CYS A 44 -1.42 2.69 -15.44
C CYS A 44 -0.67 2.13 -14.21
N PHE A 45 -1.41 1.90 -13.11
CA PHE A 45 -0.89 1.29 -11.89
C PHE A 45 -0.22 -0.08 -12.10
N PRO A 46 -0.75 -1.00 -12.93
CA PRO A 46 -0.10 -2.28 -13.19
C PRO A 46 1.31 -2.13 -13.77
N LEU A 47 1.52 -1.19 -14.69
CA LEU A 47 2.83 -0.94 -15.27
C LEU A 47 3.82 -0.39 -14.24
N LEU A 48 3.37 0.48 -13.34
CA LEU A 48 4.19 0.99 -12.24
C LEU A 48 4.59 -0.13 -11.27
N MET A 49 3.66 -1.01 -10.92
CA MET A 49 3.91 -2.17 -10.04
C MET A 49 4.96 -3.08 -10.68
N LEU A 50 4.78 -3.45 -11.95
CA LEU A 50 5.72 -4.29 -12.71
C LEU A 50 7.13 -3.67 -12.75
N LYS A 51 7.25 -2.38 -13.09
CA LYS A 51 8.55 -1.69 -13.11
C LYS A 51 9.24 -1.73 -11.74
N THR A 52 8.47 -1.57 -10.67
CA THR A 52 9.01 -1.57 -9.31
C THR A 52 9.39 -2.98 -8.85
N MET A 53 8.62 -4.00 -9.22
CA MET A 53 8.95 -5.42 -9.00
C MET A 53 10.22 -5.83 -9.73
N VAL A 54 10.34 -5.50 -11.02
CA VAL A 54 11.57 -5.75 -11.82
C VAL A 54 12.77 -5.08 -11.17
N ARG A 55 12.64 -3.82 -10.74
CA ARG A 55 13.71 -3.12 -10.03
C ARG A 55 14.09 -3.82 -8.72
N ALA A 56 13.11 -4.24 -7.91
CA ALA A 56 13.37 -4.93 -6.65
C ALA A 56 14.11 -6.26 -6.88
N PHE A 57 13.74 -6.99 -7.92
CA PHE A 57 14.41 -8.20 -8.36
C PHE A 57 15.86 -7.93 -8.80
N SER A 58 16.09 -6.93 -9.65
CA SER A 58 17.46 -6.54 -10.07
C SER A 58 18.33 -6.08 -8.89
N GLN A 59 17.74 -5.46 -7.88
CA GLN A 59 18.43 -5.04 -6.66
C GLN A 59 18.65 -6.18 -5.65
N LYS A 60 18.28 -7.43 -5.98
CA LYS A 60 18.39 -8.61 -5.11
C LYS A 60 17.76 -8.39 -3.73
N LYS A 61 16.64 -7.67 -3.67
CA LYS A 61 15.89 -7.52 -2.42
C LYS A 61 15.31 -8.88 -2.02
N SER A 62 15.26 -9.14 -0.72
CA SER A 62 14.73 -10.39 -0.17
C SER A 62 13.23 -10.56 -0.38
N VAL A 63 12.49 -9.46 -0.61
CA VAL A 63 11.03 -9.46 -0.74
C VAL A 63 10.60 -8.69 -1.98
N LEU A 64 9.74 -9.29 -2.78
CA LEU A 64 9.08 -8.66 -3.91
C LEU A 64 7.91 -7.79 -3.39
N PRO A 65 7.84 -6.50 -3.76
CA PRO A 65 6.77 -5.62 -3.30
C PRO A 65 5.40 -6.02 -3.86
N TYR A 66 4.33 -5.49 -3.25
CA TYR A 66 2.93 -5.60 -3.68
C TYR A 66 2.19 -6.93 -3.45
N GLY A 67 2.74 -7.86 -2.68
CA GLY A 67 2.09 -9.15 -2.39
C GLY A 67 0.61 -9.01 -2.00
N SER A 68 0.29 -8.13 -1.03
CA SER A 68 -1.08 -7.91 -0.56
C SER A 68 -2.04 -7.40 -1.65
N ILE A 69 -1.58 -6.47 -2.52
CA ILE A 69 -2.41 -5.94 -3.61
C ILE A 69 -2.60 -7.00 -4.68
N LEU A 70 -1.55 -7.74 -5.03
CA LEU A 70 -1.62 -8.81 -6.03
C LEU A 70 -2.57 -9.92 -5.59
N THR A 71 -2.55 -10.32 -4.31
CA THR A 71 -3.51 -11.29 -3.77
C THR A 71 -4.96 -10.82 -3.94
N LEU A 72 -5.24 -9.52 -3.70
CA LEU A 72 -6.59 -8.97 -3.90
C LEU A 72 -6.99 -8.97 -5.39
N VAL A 73 -6.06 -8.62 -6.28
CA VAL A 73 -6.29 -8.67 -7.73
C VAL A 73 -6.56 -10.10 -8.19
N PHE A 74 -5.77 -11.06 -7.72
CA PHE A 74 -5.94 -12.48 -8.05
C PHE A 74 -7.31 -12.99 -7.61
N LEU A 75 -7.72 -12.66 -6.38
CA LEU A 75 -9.06 -12.99 -5.88
C LEU A 75 -10.17 -12.36 -6.73
N HIS A 76 -10.03 -11.09 -7.10
CA HIS A 76 -10.99 -10.39 -7.96
C HIS A 76 -11.07 -10.98 -9.37
N CYS A 77 -9.94 -11.44 -9.91
CA CYS A 77 -9.85 -12.10 -11.20
C CYS A 77 -10.21 -13.60 -11.14
N HIS A 78 -10.66 -14.12 -10.00
CA HIS A 78 -10.94 -15.53 -9.77
C HIS A 78 -9.76 -16.46 -10.08
N ILE A 79 -8.53 -15.97 -9.87
CA ILE A 79 -7.32 -16.78 -10.00
C ILE A 79 -7.26 -17.71 -8.78
N PRO A 80 -7.16 -19.03 -8.99
CA PRO A 80 -7.02 -20.02 -7.92
C PRO A 80 -5.78 -19.71 -7.06
N LEU A 81 -5.94 -19.67 -5.74
CA LEU A 81 -4.84 -19.50 -4.76
C LEU A 81 -4.67 -20.75 -3.87
N GLU A 82 -5.30 -21.85 -4.27
CA GLU A 82 -5.23 -23.14 -3.58
C GLU A 82 -3.79 -23.65 -3.58
N GLY A 83 -3.27 -23.96 -2.40
CA GLY A 83 -1.89 -24.43 -2.20
C GLY A 83 -0.90 -23.34 -1.82
N GLU A 84 -1.28 -22.06 -1.88
CA GLU A 84 -0.44 -20.97 -1.38
C GLU A 84 -0.42 -20.92 0.16
N ILE A 85 0.76 -20.66 0.73
CA ILE A 85 0.92 -20.55 2.19
C ILE A 85 0.43 -19.17 2.64
N SER A 86 -0.76 -19.13 3.25
CA SER A 86 -1.28 -17.91 3.85
C SER A 86 -0.40 -17.46 5.00
N THR A 87 0.16 -16.26 4.88
CA THR A 87 0.87 -15.61 5.99
C THR A 87 -0.16 -14.93 6.87
N LYS A 88 -0.33 -15.42 8.10
CA LYS A 88 -1.21 -14.77 9.09
C LYS A 88 -0.68 -13.37 9.38
N LEU A 89 -1.58 -12.37 9.33
CA LEU A 89 -1.27 -11.01 9.75
C LEU A 89 -0.77 -11.01 11.20
N LYS A 90 0.38 -10.39 11.42
CA LYS A 90 0.92 -10.16 12.74
C LYS A 90 0.39 -8.85 13.29
N LYS A 91 0.56 -8.64 14.61
CA LYS A 91 0.20 -7.36 15.24
C LYS A 91 0.94 -6.18 14.62
N GLU A 92 2.18 -6.38 14.15
CA GLU A 92 2.97 -5.36 13.45
C GLU A 92 2.40 -4.97 12.07
N ASP A 93 1.63 -5.86 11.43
CA ASP A 93 0.99 -5.61 10.13
C ASP A 93 -0.34 -4.85 10.28
N THR A 94 -0.81 -4.66 11.52
CA THR A 94 -2.08 -3.99 11.83
C THR A 94 -1.85 -2.67 12.55
N TYR A 95 -2.69 -1.67 12.25
CA TYR A 95 -2.66 -0.43 13.03
C TYR A 95 -3.18 -0.68 14.44
N ASN A 96 -2.37 -0.32 15.43
CA ASN A 96 -2.83 -0.26 16.80
C ASN A 96 -3.76 0.96 17.01
N LYS A 97 -4.52 0.92 18.11
CA LYS A 97 -5.48 1.97 18.48
C LYS A 97 -4.85 3.36 18.58
N SER A 98 -3.63 3.48 19.11
CA SER A 98 -2.99 4.78 19.28
C SER A 98 -2.57 5.40 17.94
N THR A 99 -2.12 4.57 16.97
CA THR A 99 -1.83 5.02 15.61
C THR A 99 -3.11 5.45 14.89
N LEU A 100 -4.20 4.69 14.98
CA LEU A 100 -5.51 5.05 14.42
C LEU A 100 -6.01 6.41 14.97
N ASN A 101 -5.95 6.59 16.29
CA ASN A 101 -6.33 7.85 16.93
C ASN A 101 -5.46 9.02 16.47
N ARG A 102 -4.13 8.82 16.31
CA ARG A 102 -3.22 9.85 15.78
C ARG A 102 -3.52 10.20 14.33
N MET A 103 -3.97 9.23 13.53
CA MET A 103 -4.44 9.46 12.17
C MET A 103 -5.78 10.22 12.13
N GLY A 104 -6.48 10.31 13.26
CA GLY A 104 -7.78 10.98 13.39
C GLY A 104 -8.96 10.04 13.18
N TRP A 105 -8.70 8.72 13.11
CA TRP A 105 -9.72 7.69 12.96
C TRP A 105 -10.38 7.43 14.32
N LYS A 106 -11.72 7.46 14.36
CA LYS A 106 -12.49 7.25 15.59
C LYS A 106 -13.41 6.06 15.40
N LYS A 107 -13.43 5.20 16.40
CA LYS A 107 -14.29 4.02 16.43
C LYS A 107 -15.75 4.45 16.57
N GLU A 108 -16.58 4.19 15.57
CA GLU A 108 -18.04 4.35 15.65
C GLU A 108 -18.72 2.98 15.75
N GLN A 109 -19.57 2.80 16.76
CA GLN A 109 -20.39 1.59 16.95
C GLN A 109 -19.61 0.26 16.95
N GLY A 110 -18.35 0.27 17.42
CA GLY A 110 -17.54 -0.94 17.51
C GLY A 110 -16.81 -1.31 16.21
N ILE A 111 -17.05 -0.58 15.13
CA ILE A 111 -16.29 -0.63 13.89
C ILE A 111 -15.26 0.50 13.95
N TRP A 112 -14.02 0.20 13.55
CA TRP A 112 -13.01 1.25 13.45
C TRP A 112 -13.38 2.17 12.33
#